data_AF-A0A955TUU9-F1
#
_entry.id   AF-A0A955TUU9-F1
#
_cell.length_a   1.000
_cell.length_b   1.000
_cell.length_c   1.000
_cell.angle_alpha   90.00
_cell.angle_beta   90.00
_cell.angle_gamma   90.00
#
_symmetry.space_group_name_H-M   'P 1'
#
loop_
_entity.id
_entity.type
_entity.pdbx_description
1 polymer ?
#
loop_
_entity_poly.entity_id
_entity_poly.type
_entity_poly.pdbx_seq_one_letter_code
_entity_poly.pdbx_strand_id
1 'polypeptide(L)'
;MSSSLFYTFFSSLIIGTLLTPIFIVAANHIGLVDRPGHRKVHKEPVARVGGLAFAMGALIAIGIWGIGHPIMNGIFLGIIIIVVVGSLDDYADLQARHKLFAQFFAAAITTIYSHLTWQPLSGMVETTFPPWLLAGITMTTLVLLTNAINFSDGLDGLAGGLTFLSFGVMAYIAYQINDVVVLFLTLPVMGGLLGFLRFNTYPARVFMGDSGSQFLGFLMGVVAILLTSQDRTPFSPLLLLYFAGLPLLDMIAVTAQRIYERKSPFQADSQHLHHKLLAIGFSHHQAVLIIYIFQSGMILLGYNLRWAPDLLLAGVYLLLLLSIGMFFYFAMSKKLQAGTVKTASADILYWRTWFRSIPWLSRWCVYGLGIGVFGFLLFGLTIASNIPFEITASIMGLVLLLMIGLLFSQSAISLITRMGLYLGCTFVLYLTQEFLTVNTVNVHVMISVFFGLLVVLLLLAIHLDETKQFLVNPMDYLLLFLAVVIPFLPDILMGGINLGLLLARLIILFFCCEVLLQAFADKVYQFGYLSALILLGIGLQGLL
;
A
#
# COMPACT_ATOMS: atom_id res chain seq x y z
N MET A 1 -8.80 -17.57 -15.01
CA MET A 1 -8.66 -17.23 -13.58
C MET A 1 -7.78 -15.99 -13.38
N SER A 2 -6.59 -15.94 -13.97
CA SER A 2 -5.74 -14.74 -13.94
C SER A 2 -6.43 -13.50 -14.52
N SER A 3 -7.14 -13.65 -15.65
CA SER A 3 -7.85 -12.53 -16.31
C SER A 3 -8.97 -11.94 -15.46
N SER A 4 -9.79 -12.77 -14.80
CA SER A 4 -10.88 -12.28 -13.92
C SER A 4 -10.33 -11.52 -12.71
N LEU A 5 -9.25 -12.02 -12.10
CA LEU A 5 -8.58 -11.34 -10.99
C LEU A 5 -8.00 -9.98 -11.42
N PHE A 6 -7.34 -9.94 -12.58
CA PHE A 6 -6.88 -8.70 -13.19
C PHE A 6 -8.05 -7.72 -13.39
N TYR A 7 -9.13 -8.15 -14.03
CA TYR A 7 -10.29 -7.28 -14.28
C TYR A 7 -10.94 -6.80 -12.98
N THR A 8 -11.02 -7.62 -11.93
CA THR A 8 -11.54 -7.15 -10.63
C THR A 8 -10.67 -6.07 -10.00
N PHE A 9 -9.34 -6.24 -9.99
CA PHE A 9 -8.42 -5.24 -9.44
C PHE A 9 -8.55 -3.92 -10.21
N PHE A 10 -8.47 -3.98 -11.54
CA PHE A 10 -8.48 -2.80 -12.40
C PHE A 10 -9.82 -2.09 -12.41
N SER A 11 -10.93 -2.83 -12.47
CA SER A 11 -12.27 -2.21 -12.39
C SER A 11 -12.48 -1.55 -11.04
N SER A 12 -12.09 -2.18 -9.92
CA SER A 12 -12.17 -1.56 -8.60
C SER A 12 -11.31 -0.30 -8.49
N LEU A 13 -10.09 -0.33 -9.04
CA LEU A 13 -9.20 0.84 -9.10
C LEU A 13 -9.87 2.00 -9.85
N ILE A 14 -10.42 1.74 -11.04
CA ILE A 14 -11.08 2.76 -11.86
C ILE A 14 -12.32 3.30 -11.13
N ILE A 15 -13.21 2.40 -10.68
CA ILE A 15 -14.46 2.79 -10.02
C ILE A 15 -14.15 3.57 -8.73
N GLY A 16 -13.26 3.08 -7.87
CA GLY A 16 -12.87 3.77 -6.63
C GLY A 16 -12.25 5.14 -6.90
N THR A 17 -11.37 5.24 -7.90
CA THR A 17 -10.75 6.52 -8.29
C THR A 17 -11.78 7.52 -8.81
N LEU A 18 -12.79 7.07 -9.56
CA LEU A 18 -13.84 7.93 -10.11
C LEU A 18 -14.91 8.30 -9.06
N LEU A 19 -15.29 7.37 -8.18
CA LEU A 19 -16.27 7.63 -7.12
C LEU A 19 -15.73 8.59 -6.06
N THR A 20 -14.44 8.55 -5.76
CA THR A 20 -13.83 9.41 -4.73
C THR A 20 -14.12 10.90 -4.94
N PRO A 21 -13.80 11.54 -6.09
CA PRO A 21 -14.12 12.96 -6.31
C PRO A 21 -15.63 13.24 -6.35
N ILE A 22 -16.43 12.32 -6.87
CA ILE A 22 -17.90 12.46 -6.89
C ILE A 22 -18.43 12.52 -5.45
N PHE A 23 -17.94 11.64 -4.58
CA PHE A 23 -18.37 11.61 -3.18
C PHE A 23 -17.83 12.78 -2.38
N ILE A 24 -16.62 13.30 -2.68
CA ILE A 24 -16.12 14.54 -2.05
C ILE A 24 -17.10 15.69 -2.29
N VAL A 25 -17.60 15.84 -3.52
CA VAL A 25 -18.59 16.88 -3.85
C VAL A 25 -19.91 16.63 -3.11
N ALA A 26 -20.42 15.40 -3.12
CA ALA A 26 -21.66 15.05 -2.42
C ALA A 26 -21.57 15.23 -0.89
N ALA A 27 -20.42 14.91 -0.29
CA ALA A 27 -20.17 15.01 1.15
C ALA A 27 -20.34 16.46 1.65
N ASN A 28 -19.88 17.44 0.86
CA ASN A 28 -20.02 18.85 1.19
C ASN A 28 -21.50 19.29 1.26
N HIS A 29 -22.39 18.64 0.52
CA HIS A 29 -23.83 18.92 0.54
C HIS A 29 -24.57 18.17 1.66
N ILE A 30 -24.13 16.95 1.98
CA ILE A 30 -24.80 16.07 2.96
C ILE A 30 -24.28 16.29 4.40
N GLY A 31 -23.14 16.97 4.55
CA GLY A 31 -22.53 17.26 5.85
C GLY A 31 -21.58 16.18 6.36
N LEU A 32 -21.20 15.21 5.52
CA LEU A 32 -20.19 14.16 5.80
C LEU A 32 -18.76 14.72 5.71
N VAL A 33 -18.49 15.78 6.47
CA VAL A 33 -17.23 16.52 6.43
C VAL A 33 -16.64 16.61 7.82
N ASP A 34 -15.37 16.27 7.94
CA ASP A 34 -14.60 16.47 9.14
C ASP A 34 -14.19 17.93 9.31
N ARG A 35 -14.70 18.61 10.34
CA ARG A 35 -14.33 20.00 10.64
C ARG A 35 -13.10 20.06 11.57
N PRO A 36 -12.19 21.05 11.39
CA PRO A 36 -11.03 21.26 12.25
C PRO A 36 -11.43 21.43 13.73
N GLY A 37 -10.58 20.98 14.64
CA GLY A 37 -10.82 21.09 16.09
C GLY A 37 -9.54 20.90 16.90
N HIS A 38 -9.61 21.13 18.22
CA HIS A 38 -8.43 21.16 19.10
C HIS A 38 -7.60 19.86 19.15
N ARG A 39 -8.16 18.72 18.74
CA ARG A 39 -7.48 17.41 18.71
C ARG A 39 -7.06 16.97 17.29
N LYS A 40 -7.36 17.73 16.25
CA LYS A 40 -7.19 17.32 14.84
C LYS A 40 -6.00 18.05 14.20
N VAL A 41 -5.28 17.35 13.33
CA VAL A 41 -4.06 17.85 12.68
C VAL A 41 -4.37 18.71 11.44
N HIS A 42 -5.54 18.50 10.83
CA HIS A 42 -5.98 19.23 9.63
C HIS A 42 -6.51 20.63 9.96
N LYS A 43 -6.34 21.55 9.00
CA LYS A 43 -6.71 22.98 9.13
C LYS A 43 -7.95 23.36 8.33
N GLU A 44 -8.35 22.54 7.37
CA GLU A 44 -9.49 22.76 6.50
C GLU A 44 -10.49 21.60 6.63
N PRO A 45 -11.80 21.81 6.35
CA PRO A 45 -12.77 20.73 6.37
C PRO A 45 -12.46 19.68 5.29
N VAL A 46 -12.41 18.40 5.68
CA VAL A 46 -12.07 17.28 4.76
C VAL A 46 -13.19 16.25 4.74
N ALA A 47 -13.62 15.81 3.55
CA ALA A 47 -14.73 14.86 3.39
C ALA A 47 -14.41 13.47 3.96
N ARG A 48 -15.35 12.82 4.67
CA ARG A 48 -15.21 11.47 5.26
C ARG A 48 -15.97 10.41 4.47
N VAL A 49 -15.58 10.23 3.21
CA VAL A 49 -16.32 9.39 2.25
C VAL A 49 -15.43 8.44 1.45
N GLY A 50 -14.12 8.47 1.71
CA GLY A 50 -13.17 7.66 0.97
C GLY A 50 -13.40 6.17 1.16
N GLY A 51 -13.71 5.77 2.39
CA GLY A 51 -14.10 4.42 2.77
C GLY A 51 -15.20 3.84 1.91
N LEU A 52 -16.32 4.57 1.85
CA LEU A 52 -17.47 4.21 1.04
C LEU A 52 -17.11 4.10 -0.45
N ALA A 53 -16.32 5.04 -0.98
CA ALA A 53 -15.94 5.05 -2.40
C ALA A 53 -15.15 3.80 -2.80
N PHE A 54 -14.10 3.43 -2.07
CA PHE A 54 -13.30 2.25 -2.43
C PHE A 54 -13.98 0.93 -2.05
N ALA A 55 -14.77 0.88 -0.97
CA ALA A 55 -15.54 -0.30 -0.62
C ALA A 55 -16.60 -0.60 -1.69
N MET A 56 -17.32 0.41 -2.18
CA MET A 56 -18.26 0.26 -3.29
C MET A 56 -17.55 -0.17 -4.57
N GLY A 57 -16.40 0.44 -4.91
CA GLY A 57 -15.60 0.03 -6.06
C GLY A 57 -15.21 -1.44 -6.01
N ALA A 58 -14.75 -1.92 -4.85
CA ALA A 58 -14.39 -3.32 -4.65
C ALA A 58 -15.59 -4.26 -4.74
N LEU A 59 -16.70 -3.94 -4.06
CA LEU A 59 -17.90 -4.77 -4.07
C LEU A 59 -18.54 -4.87 -5.46
N ILE A 60 -18.59 -3.76 -6.21
CA ILE A 60 -19.09 -3.75 -7.59
C ILE A 60 -18.18 -4.59 -8.49
N ALA A 61 -16.86 -4.42 -8.38
CA ALA A 61 -15.90 -5.20 -9.17
C ALA A 61 -16.03 -6.71 -8.88
N ILE A 62 -16.21 -7.11 -7.63
CA ILE A 62 -16.44 -8.51 -7.27
C ILE A 62 -17.80 -8.98 -7.78
N GLY A 63 -18.85 -8.16 -7.76
CA GLY A 63 -20.16 -8.52 -8.31
C GLY A 63 -20.13 -8.79 -9.82
N ILE A 64 -19.30 -8.05 -10.58
CA ILE A 64 -19.20 -8.19 -12.05
C ILE A 64 -18.32 -9.39 -12.45
N TRP A 65 -17.18 -9.57 -11.79
CA TRP A 65 -16.12 -10.48 -12.24
C TRP A 65 -15.83 -11.63 -11.27
N GLY A 66 -16.42 -11.59 -10.08
CA GLY A 66 -16.21 -12.54 -9.01
C GLY A 66 -16.77 -13.92 -9.31
N ILE A 67 -16.32 -14.89 -8.51
CA ILE A 67 -16.86 -16.24 -8.55
C ILE A 67 -17.96 -16.34 -7.48
N GLY A 68 -19.13 -16.88 -7.87
CA GLY A 68 -20.17 -17.22 -6.91
C GLY A 68 -19.75 -18.38 -6.03
N HIS A 69 -19.11 -18.10 -4.88
CA HIS A 69 -18.69 -19.11 -3.92
C HIS A 69 -19.52 -19.01 -2.63
N PRO A 70 -20.09 -20.11 -2.09
CA PRO A 70 -21.00 -20.06 -0.93
C PRO A 70 -20.42 -19.35 0.31
N ILE A 71 -19.13 -19.60 0.61
CA ILE A 71 -18.39 -18.92 1.70
C ILE A 71 -18.45 -17.39 1.57
N MET A 72 -18.55 -16.83 0.37
CA MET A 72 -18.58 -15.37 0.18
C MET A 72 -19.89 -14.73 0.62
N ASN A 73 -21.01 -15.48 0.68
CA ASN A 73 -22.32 -14.92 1.00
C ASN A 73 -22.38 -14.33 2.42
N GLY A 74 -21.97 -15.10 3.43
CA GLY A 74 -21.92 -14.60 4.81
C GLY A 74 -20.91 -13.48 4.99
N ILE A 75 -19.75 -13.57 4.31
CA ILE A 75 -18.72 -12.52 4.30
C ILE A 75 -19.26 -11.20 3.74
N PHE A 76 -19.99 -11.23 2.62
CA PHE A 76 -20.58 -10.03 2.04
C PHE A 76 -21.68 -9.43 2.91
N LEU A 77 -22.53 -10.26 3.51
CA LEU A 77 -23.53 -9.77 4.46
C LEU A 77 -22.87 -9.07 5.66
N GLY A 78 -21.81 -9.67 6.22
CA GLY A 78 -21.01 -9.05 7.27
C GLY A 78 -20.37 -7.72 6.83
N ILE A 79 -19.74 -7.69 5.65
CA ILE A 79 -19.17 -6.45 5.08
C ILE A 79 -20.22 -5.36 4.92
N ILE A 80 -21.39 -5.69 4.36
CA ILE A 80 -22.48 -4.72 4.16
C ILE A 80 -22.89 -4.11 5.50
N ILE A 81 -23.05 -4.93 6.55
CA ILE A 81 -23.37 -4.45 7.90
C ILE A 81 -22.29 -3.49 8.40
N ILE A 82 -21.02 -3.87 8.28
CA ILE A 82 -19.88 -3.04 8.72
C ILE A 82 -19.83 -1.71 7.97
N VAL A 83 -19.96 -1.72 6.65
CA VAL A 83 -19.94 -0.51 5.82
C VAL A 83 -21.11 0.40 6.15
N VAL A 84 -22.32 -0.15 6.31
CA VAL A 84 -23.51 0.62 6.68
C VAL A 84 -23.34 1.24 8.06
N VAL A 85 -22.92 0.47 9.06
CA VAL A 85 -22.75 0.96 10.44
C VAL A 85 -21.65 1.99 10.52
N GLY A 86 -20.52 1.77 9.85
CA GLY A 86 -19.44 2.76 9.79
C GLY A 86 -19.87 4.03 9.05
N SER A 87 -20.72 3.93 8.03
CA SER A 87 -21.27 5.12 7.35
C SER A 87 -22.26 5.89 8.25
N LEU A 88 -23.05 5.17 9.06
CA LEU A 88 -23.92 5.77 10.07
C LEU A 88 -23.10 6.44 11.18
N ASP A 89 -21.96 5.86 11.56
CA ASP A 89 -21.02 6.44 12.51
C ASP A 89 -20.37 7.72 11.98
N ASP A 90 -19.93 7.71 10.72
CA ASP A 90 -19.40 8.90 10.04
C ASP A 90 -20.42 10.06 10.01
N TYR A 91 -21.72 9.76 9.95
CA TYR A 91 -22.80 10.75 9.93
C TYR A 91 -23.27 11.18 11.33
N ALA A 92 -23.44 10.25 12.27
CA ALA A 92 -24.16 10.45 13.52
C ALA A 92 -23.30 10.30 14.80
N ASP A 93 -22.02 9.98 14.68
CA ASP A 93 -21.09 9.73 15.80
C ASP A 93 -21.68 8.73 16.82
N LEU A 94 -21.78 7.47 16.41
CA LEU A 94 -22.47 6.44 17.17
C LEU A 94 -21.72 6.08 18.46
N GLN A 95 -22.48 5.91 19.54
CA GLN A 95 -21.90 5.42 20.80
C GLN A 95 -21.24 4.06 20.61
N ALA A 96 -20.07 3.86 21.24
CA ALA A 96 -19.24 2.66 21.10
C ALA A 96 -20.00 1.33 21.29
N ARG A 97 -21.00 1.28 22.19
CA ARG A 97 -21.84 0.09 22.41
C ARG A 97 -22.63 -0.35 21.17
N HIS A 98 -23.17 0.59 20.40
CA HIS A 98 -23.94 0.27 19.19
C HIS A 98 -23.02 -0.23 18.08
N LYS A 99 -21.82 0.34 18.00
CA LYS A 99 -20.78 -0.10 17.06
C LYS A 99 -20.33 -1.52 17.35
N LEU A 100 -19.98 -1.79 18.60
CA LEU A 100 -19.57 -3.13 19.04
C LEU A 100 -20.68 -4.16 18.81
N PHE A 101 -21.93 -3.83 19.14
CA PHE A 101 -23.06 -4.73 18.89
C PHE A 101 -23.17 -5.09 17.40
N ALA A 102 -23.11 -4.09 16.51
CA ALA A 102 -23.22 -4.32 15.08
C ALA A 102 -22.00 -5.07 14.51
N GLN A 103 -20.80 -4.81 15.02
CA GLN A 103 -19.59 -5.54 14.64
C GLN A 103 -19.68 -7.02 15.06
N PHE A 104 -20.15 -7.30 16.28
CA PHE A 104 -20.40 -8.67 16.73
C PHE A 104 -21.51 -9.35 15.92
N PHE A 105 -22.54 -8.61 15.53
CA PHE A 105 -23.62 -9.12 14.68
C PHE A 105 -23.13 -9.47 13.27
N ALA A 106 -22.33 -8.59 12.65
CA ALA A 106 -21.67 -8.86 11.37
C ALA A 106 -20.73 -10.07 11.48
N ALA A 107 -19.95 -10.15 12.56
CA ALA A 107 -19.05 -11.26 12.81
C ALA A 107 -19.80 -12.58 12.99
N ALA A 108 -20.93 -12.59 13.72
CA ALA A 108 -21.76 -13.77 13.90
C ALA A 108 -22.32 -14.28 12.56
N ILE A 109 -22.83 -13.39 11.71
CA ILE A 109 -23.33 -13.76 10.38
C ILE A 109 -22.22 -14.37 9.54
N THR A 110 -21.05 -13.73 9.48
CA THR A 110 -19.90 -14.27 8.74
C THR A 110 -19.45 -15.62 9.29
N THR A 111 -19.32 -15.77 10.60
CA THR A 111 -18.91 -17.03 11.25
C THR A 111 -19.89 -18.17 10.96
N ILE A 112 -21.19 -17.92 11.08
CA ILE A 112 -22.22 -18.96 10.97
C ILE A 112 -22.50 -19.30 9.50
N TYR A 113 -22.77 -18.31 8.64
CA TYR A 113 -23.18 -18.55 7.24
C TYR A 113 -22.02 -18.95 6.33
N SER A 114 -20.80 -18.47 6.60
CA SER A 114 -19.63 -18.81 5.79
C SER A 114 -18.81 -19.96 6.37
N HIS A 115 -19.25 -20.54 7.50
CA HIS A 115 -18.50 -21.53 8.27
C HIS A 115 -17.06 -21.08 8.54
N LEU A 116 -16.87 -19.77 8.76
CA LEU A 116 -15.57 -19.19 9.03
C LEU A 116 -15.26 -19.38 10.52
N THR A 117 -14.38 -20.31 10.85
CA THR A 117 -14.04 -20.62 12.24
C THR A 117 -12.54 -20.60 12.48
N TRP A 118 -12.17 -20.04 13.63
CA TRP A 118 -10.84 -20.13 14.22
C TRP A 118 -10.42 -21.59 14.34
N GLN A 119 -9.15 -21.87 14.02
CA GLN A 119 -8.57 -23.19 14.15
C GLN A 119 -7.69 -23.28 15.40
N PRO A 120 -7.61 -24.44 16.06
CA PRO A 120 -6.66 -24.65 17.14
C PRO A 120 -5.22 -24.36 16.69
N LEU A 121 -4.38 -23.99 17.66
CA LEU A 121 -2.92 -23.91 17.45
C LEU A 121 -2.40 -25.28 16.96
N SER A 122 -1.36 -25.28 16.14
CA SER A 122 -0.75 -26.47 15.54
C SER A 122 -0.37 -27.54 16.57
N GLY A 123 0.04 -27.14 17.78
CA GLY A 123 0.31 -28.07 18.90
C GLY A 123 -0.94 -28.60 19.64
N MET A 124 -2.12 -28.11 19.30
CA MET A 124 -3.41 -28.39 19.94
C MET A 124 -4.44 -28.96 18.95
N VAL A 125 -4.04 -29.32 17.73
CA VAL A 125 -4.98 -29.80 16.69
C VAL A 125 -5.68 -31.10 17.10
N GLU A 126 -5.00 -31.97 17.84
CA GLU A 126 -5.59 -33.21 18.37
C GLU A 126 -6.58 -32.97 19.53
N THR A 127 -6.60 -31.76 20.10
CA THR A 127 -7.54 -31.43 21.18
C THR A 127 -8.87 -30.95 20.60
N THR A 128 -9.96 -31.61 20.98
CA THR A 128 -11.31 -31.24 20.52
C THR A 128 -11.82 -30.05 21.33
N PHE A 129 -11.98 -28.90 20.67
CA PHE A 129 -12.61 -27.72 21.28
C PHE A 129 -14.11 -27.67 20.96
N PRO A 130 -14.94 -27.17 21.88
CA PRO A 130 -16.35 -26.94 21.59
C PRO A 130 -16.54 -25.93 20.45
N PRO A 131 -17.44 -26.19 19.48
CA PRO A 131 -17.65 -25.28 18.34
C PRO A 131 -18.03 -23.84 18.72
N TRP A 132 -18.81 -23.68 19.80
CA TRP A 132 -19.21 -22.35 20.30
C TRP A 132 -18.02 -21.53 20.80
N LEU A 133 -16.98 -22.18 21.32
CA LEU A 133 -15.77 -21.50 21.78
C LEU A 133 -14.96 -20.99 20.58
N LEU A 134 -14.76 -21.82 19.56
CA LEU A 134 -14.07 -21.42 18.32
C LEU A 134 -14.85 -20.31 17.58
N ALA A 135 -16.18 -20.39 17.54
CA ALA A 135 -17.02 -19.33 17.02
C ALA A 135 -16.84 -18.02 17.80
N GLY A 136 -16.85 -18.07 19.14
CA GLY A 136 -16.61 -16.91 20.00
C GLY A 136 -15.22 -16.27 19.79
N ILE A 137 -14.18 -17.09 19.63
CA ILE A 137 -12.82 -16.62 19.30
C ILE A 137 -12.83 -15.95 17.92
N THR A 138 -13.44 -16.57 16.92
CA THR A 138 -13.56 -16.00 15.56
C THR A 138 -14.21 -14.62 15.61
N MET A 139 -15.37 -14.52 16.25
CA MET A 139 -16.12 -13.26 16.35
C MET A 139 -15.30 -12.19 17.06
N THR A 140 -14.66 -12.55 18.18
CA THR A 140 -13.80 -11.63 18.93
C THR A 140 -12.61 -11.16 18.08
N THR A 141 -11.97 -12.05 17.32
CA THR A 141 -10.86 -11.72 16.43
C THR A 141 -11.29 -10.76 15.32
N LEU A 142 -12.45 -10.98 14.69
CA LEU A 142 -12.99 -10.07 13.67
C LEU A 142 -13.24 -8.67 14.24
N VAL A 143 -13.89 -8.59 15.40
CA VAL A 143 -14.17 -7.32 16.09
C VAL A 143 -12.87 -6.63 16.53
N LEU A 144 -11.90 -7.38 17.07
CA LEU A 144 -10.61 -6.86 17.50
C LEU A 144 -9.86 -6.21 16.32
N LEU A 145 -9.76 -6.92 15.19
CA LEU A 145 -9.06 -6.41 14.01
C LEU A 145 -9.79 -5.22 13.36
N THR A 146 -11.12 -5.23 13.39
CA THR A 146 -11.95 -4.09 12.97
C THR A 146 -11.56 -2.82 13.74
N ASN A 147 -11.48 -2.92 15.07
CA ASN A 147 -11.14 -1.77 15.92
C ASN A 147 -9.65 -1.41 15.86
N ALA A 148 -8.74 -2.38 15.70
CA ALA A 148 -7.32 -2.13 15.58
C ALA A 148 -6.97 -1.28 14.34
N ILE A 149 -7.57 -1.60 13.20
CA ILE A 149 -7.40 -0.81 11.97
C ILE A 149 -8.09 0.55 12.09
N ASN A 150 -9.29 0.60 12.67
CA ASN A 150 -9.99 1.87 12.94
C ASN A 150 -9.15 2.84 13.79
N PHE A 151 -8.51 2.35 14.85
CA PHE A 151 -7.60 3.17 15.68
C PHE A 151 -6.31 3.60 14.97
N SER A 152 -5.91 2.86 13.94
CA SER A 152 -4.74 3.20 13.13
C SER A 152 -5.01 4.30 12.10
N ASP A 153 -6.27 4.66 11.84
CA ASP A 153 -6.69 5.72 10.91
C ASP A 153 -6.56 7.13 11.51
N GLY A 154 -5.38 7.43 12.08
CA GLY A 154 -5.09 8.70 12.75
C GLY A 154 -4.23 9.69 11.94
N LEU A 155 -3.63 9.24 10.84
CA LEU A 155 -2.81 10.05 9.94
C LEU A 155 -3.14 9.77 8.47
N ASP A 156 -3.10 10.80 7.62
CA ASP A 156 -3.25 10.72 6.18
C ASP A 156 -2.38 9.61 5.56
N GLY A 157 -3.03 8.69 4.85
CA GLY A 157 -2.42 7.52 4.22
C GLY A 157 -2.23 6.30 5.13
N LEU A 158 -2.21 6.46 6.46
CA LEU A 158 -1.68 5.44 7.38
C LEU A 158 -2.44 4.11 7.36
N ALA A 159 -3.74 4.12 7.67
CA ALA A 159 -4.54 2.89 7.71
C ALA A 159 -4.65 2.23 6.32
N GLY A 160 -4.80 3.04 5.27
CA GLY A 160 -4.85 2.57 3.89
C GLY A 160 -3.55 1.90 3.46
N GLY A 161 -2.39 2.47 3.79
CA GLY A 161 -1.09 1.85 3.46
C GLY A 161 -0.79 0.60 4.28
N LEU A 162 -1.07 0.61 5.59
CA LEU A 162 -0.91 -0.57 6.45
C LEU A 162 -1.71 -1.76 5.92
N THR A 163 -2.98 -1.54 5.59
CA THR A 163 -3.87 -2.58 5.06
C THR A 163 -3.49 -3.01 3.65
N PHE A 164 -3.05 -2.08 2.77
CA PHE A 164 -2.55 -2.40 1.44
C PHE A 164 -1.32 -3.32 1.49
N LEU A 165 -0.36 -3.02 2.38
CA LEU A 165 0.83 -3.86 2.59
C LEU A 165 0.45 -5.27 3.05
N SER A 166 -0.43 -5.36 4.05
CA SER A 166 -0.89 -6.64 4.58
C SER A 166 -1.66 -7.46 3.56
N PHE A 167 -2.60 -6.84 2.83
CA PHE A 167 -3.35 -7.51 1.78
C PHE A 167 -2.45 -7.94 0.62
N GLY A 168 -1.39 -7.19 0.30
CA GLY A 168 -0.43 -7.59 -0.72
C GLY A 168 0.23 -8.93 -0.42
N VAL A 169 0.72 -9.13 0.81
CA VAL A 169 1.33 -10.40 1.21
C VAL A 169 0.30 -11.51 1.42
N MET A 170 -0.89 -11.20 1.94
CA MET A 170 -1.99 -12.18 2.01
C MET A 170 -2.41 -12.66 0.63
N ALA A 171 -2.60 -11.75 -0.33
CA ALA A 171 -2.91 -12.07 -1.72
C ALA A 171 -1.79 -12.89 -2.36
N TYR A 172 -0.53 -12.56 -2.05
CA TYR A 172 0.60 -13.32 -2.53
C TYR A 172 0.64 -14.75 -1.98
N ILE A 173 0.40 -14.94 -0.67
CA ILE A 173 0.28 -16.27 -0.06
C ILE A 173 -0.89 -17.03 -0.72
N ALA A 174 -2.05 -16.39 -0.88
CA ALA A 174 -3.21 -16.97 -1.54
C ALA A 174 -2.92 -17.41 -2.97
N TYR A 175 -2.14 -16.60 -3.73
CA TYR A 175 -1.69 -16.95 -5.06
C TYR A 175 -0.83 -18.22 -5.06
N GLN A 176 0.12 -18.36 -4.13
CA GLN A 176 0.97 -19.55 -4.02
C GLN A 176 0.19 -20.84 -3.78
N ILE A 177 -0.91 -20.77 -3.01
CA ILE A 177 -1.76 -21.92 -2.68
C ILE A 177 -2.99 -22.04 -3.60
N ASN A 178 -3.10 -21.20 -4.63
CA ASN A 178 -4.27 -21.10 -5.52
C ASN A 178 -5.62 -20.86 -4.79
N ASP A 179 -5.61 -20.12 -3.68
CA ASP A 179 -6.83 -19.76 -2.94
C ASP A 179 -7.54 -18.58 -3.61
N VAL A 180 -8.43 -18.92 -4.52
CA VAL A 180 -9.17 -17.98 -5.35
C VAL A 180 -10.09 -17.08 -4.52
N VAL A 181 -10.68 -17.61 -3.43
CA VAL A 181 -11.59 -16.83 -2.57
C VAL A 181 -10.84 -15.68 -1.93
N VAL A 182 -9.65 -15.93 -1.36
CA VAL A 182 -8.83 -14.88 -0.77
C VAL A 182 -8.36 -13.86 -1.81
N LEU A 183 -8.02 -14.30 -3.03
CA LEU A 183 -7.63 -13.38 -4.11
C LEU A 183 -8.76 -12.43 -4.50
N PHE A 184 -10.00 -12.92 -4.60
CA PHE A 184 -11.19 -12.08 -4.87
C PHE A 184 -11.57 -11.16 -3.71
N LEU A 185 -11.18 -11.48 -2.48
CA LEU A 185 -11.40 -10.60 -1.33
C LEU A 185 -10.33 -9.50 -1.22
N THR A 186 -9.09 -9.80 -1.60
CA THR A 186 -7.93 -8.92 -1.39
C THR A 186 -7.65 -7.99 -2.58
N LEU A 187 -7.53 -8.53 -3.80
CA LEU A 187 -7.12 -7.75 -4.97
C LEU A 187 -8.08 -6.60 -5.31
N PRO A 188 -9.41 -6.76 -5.30
CA PRO A 188 -10.31 -5.66 -5.64
C PRO A 188 -10.23 -4.55 -4.60
N VAL A 189 -10.09 -4.90 -3.32
CA VAL A 189 -9.92 -3.92 -2.24
C VAL A 189 -8.59 -3.19 -2.38
N MET A 190 -7.50 -3.89 -2.71
CA MET A 190 -6.22 -3.25 -3.00
C MET A 190 -6.32 -2.27 -4.18
N GLY A 191 -7.04 -2.63 -5.26
CA GLY A 191 -7.27 -1.75 -6.40
C GLY A 191 -8.00 -0.47 -6.00
N GLY A 192 -9.13 -0.60 -5.30
CA GLY A 192 -9.91 0.54 -4.80
C GLY A 192 -9.11 1.40 -3.81
N LEU A 193 -8.37 0.76 -2.89
CA LEU A 193 -7.49 1.43 -1.93
C LEU A 193 -6.41 2.25 -2.62
N LEU A 194 -5.79 1.72 -3.66
CA LEU A 194 -4.76 2.43 -4.43
C LEU A 194 -5.36 3.71 -5.06
N GLY A 195 -6.58 3.61 -5.60
CA GLY A 195 -7.33 4.75 -6.11
C GLY A 195 -7.64 5.80 -5.03
N PHE A 196 -8.08 5.35 -3.86
CA PHE A 196 -8.35 6.21 -2.70
C PHE A 196 -7.09 6.88 -2.14
N LEU A 197 -5.99 6.14 -2.00
CA LEU A 197 -4.72 6.62 -1.44
C LEU A 197 -4.18 7.82 -2.23
N ARG A 198 -4.46 7.92 -3.54
CA ARG A 198 -4.13 9.10 -4.35
C ARG A 198 -4.73 10.40 -3.81
N PHE A 199 -5.89 10.33 -3.16
CA PHE A 199 -6.59 11.48 -2.59
C PHE A 199 -6.40 11.61 -1.08
N ASN A 200 -6.11 10.51 -0.38
CA ASN A 200 -5.94 10.47 1.07
C ASN A 200 -4.49 10.70 1.53
N THR A 201 -3.51 10.58 0.65
CA THR A 201 -2.12 10.82 1.02
C THR A 201 -1.88 12.28 1.40
N TYR A 202 -1.06 12.52 2.43
CA TYR A 202 -0.82 13.87 2.96
C TYR A 202 -0.36 14.85 1.87
N PRO A 203 -0.92 16.07 1.80
CA PRO A 203 -2.10 16.53 2.56
C PRO A 203 -3.41 15.92 2.02
N ALA A 204 -4.17 15.25 2.90
CA ALA A 204 -5.37 14.54 2.49
C ALA A 204 -6.47 15.48 1.98
N ARG A 205 -7.06 15.12 0.83
CA ARG A 205 -8.27 15.73 0.26
C ARG A 205 -9.55 15.02 0.68
N VAL A 206 -9.41 13.79 1.16
CA VAL A 206 -10.51 12.94 1.63
C VAL A 206 -9.98 12.02 2.74
N PHE A 207 -10.78 11.83 3.78
CA PHE A 207 -10.53 10.86 4.84
C PHE A 207 -11.25 9.55 4.56
N MET A 208 -10.68 8.47 5.09
CA MET A 208 -11.23 7.13 4.98
C MET A 208 -12.58 7.05 5.71
N GLY A 209 -12.66 7.61 6.92
CA GLY A 209 -13.84 7.51 7.76
C GLY A 209 -13.96 6.14 8.44
N ASP A 210 -14.93 6.04 9.34
CA ASP A 210 -15.22 4.81 10.09
C ASP A 210 -15.76 3.71 9.17
N SER A 211 -16.50 4.07 8.12
CA SER A 211 -16.96 3.14 7.08
C SER A 211 -15.81 2.38 6.41
N GLY A 212 -14.72 3.07 6.04
CA GLY A 212 -13.58 2.46 5.35
C GLY A 212 -12.68 1.68 6.30
N SER A 213 -12.32 2.28 7.43
CA SER A 213 -11.35 1.68 8.34
C SER A 213 -11.90 0.42 9.02
N GLN A 214 -13.19 0.42 9.40
CA GLN A 214 -13.84 -0.78 9.91
C GLN A 214 -13.98 -1.87 8.84
N PHE A 215 -14.34 -1.51 7.60
CA PHE A 215 -14.40 -2.46 6.49
C PHE A 215 -13.04 -3.17 6.27
N LEU A 216 -11.95 -2.41 6.24
CA LEU A 216 -10.61 -2.96 6.05
C LEU A 216 -10.20 -3.89 7.20
N GLY A 217 -10.45 -3.50 8.45
CA GLY A 217 -10.12 -4.33 9.61
C GLY A 217 -10.95 -5.61 9.68
N PHE A 218 -12.25 -5.53 9.38
CA PHE A 218 -13.12 -6.70 9.32
C PHE A 218 -12.66 -7.68 8.24
N LEU A 219 -12.42 -7.18 7.03
CA LEU A 219 -11.97 -7.99 5.91
C LEU A 219 -10.57 -8.59 6.14
N MET A 220 -9.65 -7.84 6.76
CA MET A 220 -8.35 -8.35 7.16
C MET A 220 -8.48 -9.55 8.10
N GLY A 221 -9.39 -9.48 9.07
CA GLY A 221 -9.69 -10.62 9.94
C GLY A 221 -10.27 -11.81 9.20
N VAL A 222 -11.22 -11.57 8.29
CA VAL A 222 -11.80 -12.63 7.45
C VAL A 222 -10.71 -13.32 6.63
N VAL A 223 -9.88 -12.56 5.92
CA VAL A 223 -8.81 -13.11 5.08
C VAL A 223 -7.75 -13.83 5.90
N ALA A 224 -7.35 -13.29 7.05
CA ALA A 224 -6.39 -13.94 7.92
C ALA A 224 -6.90 -15.31 8.39
N ILE A 225 -8.16 -15.41 8.83
CA ILE A 225 -8.76 -16.67 9.29
C ILE A 225 -8.89 -17.67 8.13
N LEU A 226 -9.28 -17.21 6.93
CA LEU A 226 -9.31 -18.07 5.74
C LEU A 226 -7.92 -18.63 5.42
N LEU A 227 -6.89 -17.79 5.42
CA LEU A 227 -5.51 -18.23 5.11
C LEU A 227 -4.92 -19.17 6.16
N THR A 228 -5.40 -19.15 7.40
CA THR A 228 -4.94 -20.04 8.49
C THR A 228 -5.94 -21.14 8.82
N SER A 229 -6.90 -21.40 7.94
CA SER A 229 -7.82 -22.52 8.08
C SER A 229 -7.12 -23.82 7.67
N GLN A 230 -7.20 -24.85 8.52
CA GLN A 230 -6.48 -26.12 8.32
C GLN A 230 -6.85 -26.83 7.02
N ASP A 231 -8.11 -26.68 6.57
CA ASP A 231 -8.57 -27.23 5.29
C ASP A 231 -7.91 -26.56 4.07
N ARG A 232 -7.29 -25.40 4.27
CA ARG A 232 -6.68 -24.58 3.21
C ARG A 232 -5.17 -24.60 3.29
N THR A 233 -4.60 -24.47 4.49
CA THR A 233 -3.16 -24.36 4.70
C THR A 233 -2.75 -24.99 6.04
N PRO A 234 -1.48 -25.39 6.17
CA PRO A 234 -0.91 -25.79 7.46
C PRO A 234 -0.45 -24.58 8.31
N PHE A 235 -0.88 -23.36 7.96
CA PHE A 235 -0.36 -22.15 8.61
C PHE A 235 -1.01 -21.91 9.97
N SER A 236 -0.19 -21.48 10.92
CA SER A 236 -0.66 -21.11 12.26
C SER A 236 -1.63 -19.93 12.22
N PRO A 237 -2.75 -19.98 12.97
CA PRO A 237 -3.64 -18.83 13.21
C PRO A 237 -2.92 -17.60 13.77
N LEU A 238 -1.76 -17.78 14.43
CA LEU A 238 -0.96 -16.68 14.95
C LEU A 238 -0.36 -15.77 13.87
N LEU A 239 -0.37 -16.18 12.60
CA LEU A 239 0.06 -15.31 11.50
C LEU A 239 -0.74 -14.01 11.40
N LEU A 240 -1.99 -13.98 11.88
CA LEU A 240 -2.77 -12.74 11.95
C LEU A 240 -2.05 -11.65 12.75
N LEU A 241 -1.26 -12.04 13.76
CA LEU A 241 -0.53 -11.11 14.61
C LEU A 241 0.51 -10.34 13.80
N TYR A 242 1.04 -10.93 12.73
CA TYR A 242 2.01 -10.30 11.85
C TYR A 242 1.32 -9.50 10.75
N PHE A 243 0.23 -10.03 10.21
CA PHE A 243 -0.58 -9.35 9.21
C PHE A 243 -1.20 -8.06 9.73
N ALA A 244 -1.70 -8.04 10.97
CA ALA A 244 -2.18 -6.83 11.63
C ALA A 244 -1.20 -6.32 12.69
N GLY A 245 0.10 -6.59 12.47
CA GLY A 245 1.24 -6.29 13.32
C GLY A 245 1.12 -5.04 14.17
N LEU A 246 1.40 -3.90 13.57
CA LEU A 246 1.40 -2.62 14.27
C LEU A 246 0.01 -2.21 14.78
N PRO A 247 -1.08 -2.32 14.01
CA PRO A 247 -2.40 -2.01 14.53
C PRO A 247 -2.74 -2.74 15.84
N LEU A 248 -2.45 -4.04 15.91
CA LEU A 248 -2.67 -4.83 17.11
C LEU A 248 -1.70 -4.46 18.23
N LEU A 249 -0.40 -4.33 17.92
CA LEU A 249 0.60 -3.96 18.92
C LEU A 249 0.30 -2.61 19.56
N ASP A 250 -0.08 -1.61 18.76
CA ASP A 250 -0.46 -0.28 19.22
C ASP A 250 -1.73 -0.32 20.07
N MET A 251 -2.77 -1.03 19.60
CA MET A 251 -4.00 -1.21 20.36
C MET A 251 -3.75 -1.87 21.73
N ILE A 252 -2.95 -2.95 21.77
CA ILE A 252 -2.58 -3.64 23.01
C ILE A 252 -1.77 -2.72 23.92
N ALA A 253 -0.75 -2.04 23.39
CA ALA A 253 0.13 -1.16 24.16
C ALA A 253 -0.63 0.03 24.77
N VAL A 254 -1.49 0.69 23.99
CA VAL A 254 -2.32 1.81 24.47
C VAL A 254 -3.32 1.32 25.52
N THR A 255 -3.94 0.16 25.30
CA THR A 255 -4.89 -0.42 26.26
C THR A 255 -4.20 -0.81 27.57
N ALA A 256 -3.04 -1.46 27.50
CA ALA A 256 -2.23 -1.81 28.68
C ALA A 256 -1.78 -0.57 29.45
N GLN A 257 -1.37 0.49 28.74
CA GLN A 257 -1.02 1.77 29.36
C GLN A 257 -2.22 2.40 30.09
N ARG A 258 -3.42 2.38 29.50
CA ARG A 258 -4.64 2.89 30.17
C ARG A 258 -4.93 2.16 31.47
N ILE A 259 -4.82 0.83 31.44
CA ILE A 259 -5.03 -0.01 32.63
C ILE A 259 -4.00 0.33 33.71
N TYR A 260 -2.73 0.51 33.32
CA TYR A 260 -1.67 0.93 34.24
C TYR A 260 -1.95 2.32 34.85
N GLU A 261 -2.46 3.27 34.05
CA GLU A 261 -2.88 4.60 34.49
C GLU A 261 -4.24 4.61 35.23
N ARG A 262 -4.86 3.44 35.48
CA ARG A 262 -6.20 3.27 36.09
C ARG A 262 -7.32 4.01 35.34
N LYS A 263 -7.15 4.21 34.02
CA LYS A 263 -8.16 4.77 33.12
C LYS A 263 -8.97 3.66 32.47
N SER A 264 -10.17 4.02 32.00
CA SER A 264 -11.01 3.08 31.27
C SER A 264 -10.35 2.69 29.93
N PRO A 265 -10.30 1.40 29.57
CA PRO A 265 -9.88 0.93 28.25
C PRO A 265 -10.67 1.56 27.09
N PHE A 266 -11.91 1.97 27.33
CA PHE A 266 -12.84 2.49 26.31
C PHE A 266 -12.82 4.02 26.17
N GLN A 267 -11.91 4.71 26.87
CA GLN A 267 -11.79 6.16 26.78
C GLN A 267 -11.07 6.56 25.48
N ALA A 268 -11.66 7.49 24.71
CA ALA A 268 -11.04 8.05 23.51
C ALA A 268 -9.88 8.97 23.89
N ASP A 269 -8.67 8.72 23.35
CA ASP A 269 -7.48 9.53 23.65
C ASP A 269 -6.43 9.49 22.53
N SER A 270 -5.56 10.49 22.48
CA SER A 270 -4.52 10.71 21.46
C SER A 270 -3.16 10.11 21.85
N GLN A 271 -3.14 8.86 22.30
CA GLN A 271 -1.92 8.20 22.81
C GLN A 271 -1.33 7.10 21.91
N HIS A 272 -1.88 6.95 20.71
CA HIS A 272 -1.40 6.00 19.71
C HIS A 272 0.04 6.30 19.27
N LEU A 273 0.75 5.29 18.78
CA LEU A 273 2.15 5.36 18.34
C LEU A 273 2.42 6.57 17.44
N HIS A 274 1.53 6.85 16.49
CA HIS A 274 1.69 7.96 15.56
C HIS A 274 1.68 9.32 16.26
N HIS A 275 0.82 9.54 17.26
CA HIS A 275 0.83 10.77 18.06
C HIS A 275 2.10 10.89 18.91
N LYS A 276 2.60 9.77 19.45
CA LYS A 276 3.87 9.77 20.19
C LYS A 276 5.05 10.14 19.29
N LEU A 277 5.11 9.61 18.06
CA LEU A 277 6.13 9.98 17.08
C LEU A 277 6.07 11.48 16.73
N LEU A 278 4.87 12.02 16.50
CA LEU A 278 4.70 13.46 16.27
C LEU A 278 5.13 14.30 17.49
N ALA A 279 4.77 13.88 18.71
CA ALA A 279 5.15 14.57 19.94
C ALA A 279 6.67 14.56 20.20
N ILE A 280 7.37 13.51 19.76
CA ILE A 280 8.83 13.41 19.82
C ILE A 280 9.51 14.35 18.80
N GLY A 281 8.79 14.79 17.77
CA GLY A 281 9.25 15.78 16.79
C GLY A 281 9.39 15.26 15.36
N PHE A 282 8.92 14.04 15.05
CA PHE A 282 8.84 13.57 13.67
C PHE A 282 7.74 14.33 12.91
N SER A 283 7.94 14.54 11.61
CA SER A 283 6.90 15.06 10.73
C SER A 283 5.83 14.00 10.42
N HIS A 284 4.68 14.43 9.90
CA HIS A 284 3.59 13.53 9.47
C HIS A 284 4.09 12.40 8.57
N HIS A 285 4.80 12.75 7.50
CA HIS A 285 5.36 11.78 6.54
C HIS A 285 6.38 10.84 7.18
N GLN A 286 7.23 11.35 8.08
CA GLN A 286 8.23 10.53 8.77
C GLN A 286 7.57 9.51 9.68
N ALA A 287 6.54 9.91 10.43
CA ALA A 287 5.79 9.00 11.29
C ALA A 287 5.13 7.87 10.47
N VAL A 288 4.45 8.21 9.37
CA VAL A 288 3.83 7.23 8.47
C VAL A 288 4.87 6.27 7.89
N LEU A 289 6.02 6.78 7.42
CA LEU A 289 7.09 5.97 6.85
C LEU A 289 7.69 4.99 7.86
N ILE A 290 7.99 5.44 9.08
CA ILE A 290 8.50 4.57 10.16
C ILE A 290 7.50 3.44 10.44
N ILE A 291 6.22 3.77 10.51
CA ILE A 291 5.15 2.80 10.75
C ILE A 291 5.04 1.82 9.58
N TYR A 292 5.12 2.26 8.33
CA TYR A 292 5.16 1.35 7.18
C TYR A 292 6.35 0.40 7.23
N ILE A 293 7.56 0.91 7.48
CA ILE A 293 8.78 0.08 7.54
C ILE A 293 8.62 -1.02 8.60
N PHE A 294 8.11 -0.67 9.78
CA PHE A 294 7.96 -1.65 10.85
C PHE A 294 6.83 -2.65 10.54
N GLN A 295 5.68 -2.21 10.02
CA GLN A 295 4.61 -3.12 9.59
C GLN A 295 5.12 -4.08 8.51
N SER A 296 5.82 -3.56 7.52
CA SER A 296 6.46 -4.33 6.47
C SER A 296 7.44 -5.37 7.01
N GLY A 297 8.29 -4.97 7.96
CA GLY A 297 9.19 -5.89 8.66
C GLY A 297 8.43 -7.01 9.35
N MET A 298 7.31 -6.71 10.01
CA MET A 298 6.45 -7.71 10.64
C MET A 298 5.82 -8.65 9.62
N ILE A 299 5.27 -8.13 8.52
CA ILE A 299 4.67 -8.96 7.47
C ILE A 299 5.72 -9.88 6.85
N LEU A 300 6.93 -9.37 6.56
CA LEU A 300 8.03 -10.17 6.02
C LEU A 300 8.48 -11.25 7.02
N LEU A 301 8.60 -10.91 8.30
CA LEU A 301 8.90 -11.89 9.35
C LEU A 301 7.81 -12.96 9.42
N GLY A 302 6.53 -12.58 9.45
CA GLY A 302 5.40 -13.50 9.44
C GLY A 302 5.39 -14.41 8.22
N TYR A 303 5.65 -13.86 7.02
CA TYR A 303 5.79 -14.64 5.80
C TYR A 303 6.93 -15.66 5.90
N ASN A 304 8.12 -15.28 6.35
CA ASN A 304 9.25 -16.20 6.49
C ASN A 304 9.02 -17.26 7.57
N LEU A 305 8.37 -16.89 8.67
CA LEU A 305 8.06 -17.76 9.80
C LEU A 305 6.74 -18.53 9.63
N ARG A 306 6.05 -18.47 8.48
CA ARG A 306 4.75 -19.13 8.28
C ARG A 306 4.75 -20.64 8.48
N TRP A 307 5.92 -21.27 8.37
CA TRP A 307 6.14 -22.71 8.58
C TRP A 307 6.72 -23.02 9.97
N ALA A 308 6.92 -22.00 10.81
CA ALA A 308 7.47 -22.14 12.15
C ALA A 308 6.43 -22.68 13.15
N PRO A 309 6.87 -23.30 14.25
CA PRO A 309 5.97 -23.68 15.33
C PRO A 309 5.33 -22.46 16.01
N ASP A 310 4.11 -22.64 16.54
CA ASP A 310 3.35 -21.57 17.19
C ASP A 310 4.11 -20.87 18.31
N LEU A 311 4.90 -21.63 19.07
CA LEU A 311 5.71 -21.09 20.17
C LEU A 311 6.74 -20.07 19.69
N LEU A 312 7.34 -20.29 18.52
CA LEU A 312 8.30 -19.35 17.94
C LEU A 312 7.60 -18.08 17.47
N LEU A 313 6.44 -18.22 16.81
CA LEU A 313 5.61 -17.09 16.39
C LEU A 313 5.18 -16.25 17.60
N ALA A 314 4.62 -16.88 18.63
CA ALA A 314 4.21 -16.21 19.86
C ALA A 314 5.39 -15.54 20.58
N GLY A 315 6.53 -16.23 20.68
CA GLY A 315 7.74 -15.71 21.32
C GLY A 315 8.31 -14.48 20.61
N VAL A 316 8.43 -14.52 19.28
CA VAL A 316 8.90 -13.39 18.47
C VAL A 316 7.93 -12.21 18.60
N TYR A 317 6.63 -12.45 18.50
CA TYR A 317 5.64 -11.39 18.65
C TYR A 317 5.66 -10.75 20.05
N LEU A 318 5.82 -11.57 21.10
CA LEU A 318 5.97 -11.08 22.47
C LEU A 318 7.21 -10.19 22.63
N LEU A 319 8.35 -10.56 22.04
CA LEU A 319 9.55 -9.72 22.04
C LEU A 319 9.32 -8.37 21.34
N LEU A 320 8.60 -8.37 20.21
CA LEU A 320 8.22 -7.13 19.51
C LEU A 320 7.29 -6.26 20.38
N LEU A 321 6.30 -6.88 21.03
CA LEU A 321 5.39 -6.19 21.96
C LEU A 321 6.15 -5.56 23.13
N LEU A 322 7.08 -6.30 23.75
CA LEU A 322 7.92 -5.79 24.83
C LEU A 322 8.82 -4.65 24.36
N SER A 323 9.36 -4.74 23.14
CA SER A 323 10.20 -3.70 22.54
C SER A 323 9.42 -2.39 22.33
N ILE A 324 8.20 -2.48 21.79
CA ILE A 324 7.31 -1.31 21.64
C ILE A 324 6.86 -0.78 23.00
N GLY A 325 6.49 -1.66 23.93
CA GLY A 325 6.12 -1.27 25.29
C GLY A 325 7.25 -0.52 26.01
N MET A 326 8.49 -0.99 25.84
CA MET A 326 9.69 -0.32 26.36
C MET A 326 9.90 1.05 25.70
N PHE A 327 9.71 1.16 24.38
CA PHE A 327 9.73 2.45 23.69
C PHE A 327 8.67 3.42 24.25
N PHE A 328 7.45 2.95 24.49
CA PHE A 328 6.36 3.76 25.08
C PHE A 328 6.72 4.24 26.48
N TYR A 329 7.29 3.35 27.31
CA TYR A 329 7.75 3.70 28.66
C TYR A 329 8.84 4.78 28.62
N PHE A 330 9.84 4.63 27.75
CA PHE A 330 10.90 5.64 27.60
C PHE A 330 10.37 6.97 27.07
N ALA A 331 9.46 6.94 26.08
CA ALA A 331 8.82 8.13 25.54
C ALA A 331 8.03 8.89 26.62
N MET A 332 7.33 8.16 27.50
CA MET A 332 6.53 8.73 28.57
C MET A 332 7.37 9.23 29.76
N SER A 333 8.47 8.55 30.08
CA SER A 333 9.37 8.93 31.19
C SER A 333 10.09 10.28 30.97
N LYS A 334 9.78 11.01 29.89
CA LYS A 334 10.45 12.25 29.44
C LYS A 334 11.98 12.14 29.31
N LYS A 335 12.54 10.92 29.35
CA LYS A 335 13.95 10.64 29.08
C LYS A 335 14.26 10.84 27.59
N LEU A 336 13.30 10.51 26.72
CA LEU A 336 13.30 10.93 25.32
C LEU A 336 12.73 12.35 25.25
N GLN A 337 13.56 13.35 25.53
CA GLN A 337 13.18 14.75 25.28
C GLN A 337 13.17 15.01 23.78
N ALA A 338 12.26 15.86 23.30
CA ALA A 338 12.30 16.38 21.92
C ALA A 338 13.66 17.03 21.58
N GLY A 339 14.40 17.49 22.61
CA GLY A 339 15.78 17.96 22.49
C GLY A 339 16.77 16.88 22.04
N THR A 340 16.67 15.64 22.53
CA THR A 340 17.59 14.54 22.21
C THR A 340 17.42 14.03 20.79
N VAL A 341 16.18 14.03 20.26
CA VAL A 341 15.94 13.72 18.85
C VAL A 341 16.31 14.89 17.97
N LYS A 342 16.15 16.15 18.40
CA LYS A 342 16.71 17.29 17.68
C LYS A 342 18.23 17.24 17.60
N THR A 343 18.96 16.84 18.65
CA THR A 343 20.42 16.70 18.64
C THR A 343 20.91 15.45 17.90
N ALA A 344 20.27 14.28 18.07
CA ALA A 344 20.59 13.09 17.27
C ALA A 344 20.23 13.28 15.79
N SER A 345 19.13 14.00 15.51
CA SER A 345 18.82 14.46 14.16
C SER A 345 19.82 15.50 13.69
N ALA A 346 20.42 16.32 14.55
CA ALA A 346 21.48 17.27 14.18
C ALA A 346 22.79 16.55 13.79
N ASP A 347 23.13 15.46 14.49
CA ASP A 347 24.30 14.63 14.19
C ASP A 347 24.08 13.71 12.97
N ILE A 348 22.88 13.15 12.79
CA ILE A 348 22.47 12.47 11.53
C ILE A 348 22.32 13.51 10.41
N LEU A 349 21.86 14.73 10.72
CA LEU A 349 21.91 15.87 9.81
C LEU A 349 23.34 16.29 9.52
N TYR A 350 24.38 15.86 10.26
CA TYR A 350 25.76 16.25 9.94
C TYR A 350 26.18 15.66 8.59
N TRP A 351 25.78 14.42 8.30
CA TRP A 351 25.89 13.82 6.96
C TRP A 351 25.01 14.55 5.95
N ARG A 352 23.81 14.99 6.36
CA ARG A 352 22.92 15.80 5.51
C ARG A 352 23.49 17.18 5.21
N THR A 353 24.20 17.81 6.14
CA THR A 353 24.89 19.10 5.96
C THR A 353 26.17 18.92 5.17
N TRP A 354 26.87 17.80 5.31
CA TRP A 354 28.03 17.48 4.49
C TRP A 354 27.63 17.30 3.03
N PHE A 355 26.60 16.51 2.72
CA PHE A 355 26.10 16.41 1.34
C PHE A 355 25.40 17.70 0.85
N ARG A 356 24.70 18.44 1.71
CA ARG A 356 24.15 19.77 1.37
C ARG A 356 25.22 20.84 1.14
N SER A 357 26.41 20.69 1.71
CA SER A 357 27.54 21.57 1.40
C SER A 357 28.04 21.40 -0.06
N ILE A 358 27.52 20.40 -0.77
CA ILE A 358 27.84 20.08 -2.16
C ILE A 358 26.59 20.33 -3.05
N PRO A 359 26.22 21.60 -3.32
CA PRO A 359 25.01 21.94 -4.08
C PRO A 359 25.03 21.50 -5.55
N TRP A 360 26.20 21.10 -6.06
CA TRP A 360 26.27 20.44 -7.37
C TRP A 360 25.74 19.01 -7.31
N LEU A 361 25.97 18.27 -6.22
CA LEU A 361 25.63 16.85 -6.14
C LEU A 361 24.13 16.60 -6.35
N SER A 362 23.26 17.38 -5.71
CA SER A 362 21.80 17.28 -5.87
C SER A 362 21.40 17.39 -7.36
N ARG A 363 21.94 18.40 -8.07
CA ARG A 363 21.69 18.58 -9.51
C ARG A 363 22.24 17.42 -10.33
N TRP A 364 23.42 16.91 -10.01
CA TRP A 364 24.03 15.79 -10.70
C TRP A 364 23.30 14.46 -10.45
N CYS A 365 22.68 14.26 -9.28
CA CYS A 365 21.78 13.12 -9.05
C CYS A 365 20.58 13.17 -9.98
N VAL A 366 19.93 14.33 -10.11
CA VAL A 366 18.78 14.53 -11.03
C VAL A 366 19.20 14.37 -12.49
N TYR A 367 20.34 14.93 -12.90
CA TYR A 367 20.88 14.70 -14.26
C TYR A 367 21.24 13.23 -14.49
N GLY A 368 21.81 12.55 -13.49
CA GLY A 368 22.12 11.13 -13.51
C GLY A 368 20.87 10.27 -13.69
N LEU A 369 19.76 10.62 -13.03
CA LEU A 369 18.45 10.00 -13.27
C LEU A 369 18.00 10.20 -14.72
N GLY A 370 18.16 11.40 -15.26
CA GLY A 370 17.82 11.72 -16.65
C GLY A 370 18.62 10.86 -17.63
N ILE A 371 19.94 10.83 -17.47
CA ILE A 371 20.84 9.99 -18.27
C ILE A 371 20.47 8.52 -18.13
N GLY A 372 20.15 8.06 -16.92
CA GLY A 372 19.74 6.69 -16.66
C GLY A 372 18.44 6.31 -17.38
N VAL A 373 17.36 7.08 -17.18
CA VAL A 373 16.05 6.81 -17.79
C VAL A 373 16.13 6.88 -19.32
N PHE A 374 16.68 7.94 -19.89
CA PHE A 374 16.78 8.05 -21.35
C PHE A 374 17.81 7.11 -21.94
N GLY A 375 18.90 6.83 -21.24
CA GLY A 375 19.87 5.80 -21.63
C GLY A 375 19.22 4.42 -21.67
N PHE A 376 18.35 4.10 -20.72
CA PHE A 376 17.55 2.87 -20.73
C PHE A 376 16.58 2.82 -21.91
N LEU A 377 15.87 3.92 -22.20
CA LEU A 377 14.99 4.01 -23.36
C LEU A 377 15.76 3.85 -24.68
N LEU A 378 16.93 4.47 -24.81
CA LEU A 378 17.83 4.32 -25.97
C LEU A 378 18.40 2.90 -26.09
N PHE A 379 18.72 2.25 -24.98
CA PHE A 379 19.15 0.85 -24.97
C PHE A 379 18.08 -0.07 -25.59
N GLY A 380 16.79 0.26 -25.41
CA GLY A 380 15.69 -0.40 -26.12
C GLY A 380 15.85 -0.44 -27.63
N LEU A 381 16.39 0.61 -28.26
CA LEU A 381 16.68 0.65 -29.71
C LEU A 381 17.75 -0.37 -30.13
N THR A 382 18.66 -0.74 -29.23
CA THR A 382 19.73 -1.69 -29.58
C THR A 382 19.26 -3.14 -29.51
N ILE A 383 18.22 -3.40 -28.70
CA ILE A 383 17.66 -4.74 -28.47
C ILE A 383 16.55 -5.07 -29.48
N ALA A 384 15.84 -4.05 -29.96
CA ALA A 384 14.72 -4.16 -30.90
C ALA A 384 15.15 -4.71 -32.27
N SER A 385 15.34 -6.03 -32.37
CA SER A 385 15.65 -6.70 -33.64
C SER A 385 14.52 -7.60 -34.17
N ASN A 386 13.51 -7.91 -33.35
CA ASN A 386 12.30 -8.63 -33.74
C ASN A 386 11.13 -8.25 -32.81
N ILE A 387 10.45 -7.15 -33.10
CA ILE A 387 9.28 -6.71 -32.31
C ILE A 387 8.00 -7.26 -32.95
N PRO A 388 7.11 -7.93 -32.19
CA PRO A 388 5.80 -8.34 -32.68
C PRO A 388 5.02 -7.17 -33.26
N PHE A 389 4.32 -7.40 -34.37
CA PHE A 389 3.56 -6.35 -35.08
C PHE A 389 2.57 -5.62 -34.16
N GLU A 390 1.93 -6.31 -33.21
CA GLU A 390 0.99 -5.65 -32.29
C GLU A 390 1.68 -4.64 -31.38
N ILE A 391 2.90 -4.92 -30.92
CA ILE A 391 3.71 -4.02 -30.09
C ILE A 391 4.19 -2.84 -30.94
N THR A 392 4.68 -3.11 -32.16
CA THR A 392 5.09 -2.06 -33.11
C THR A 392 3.95 -1.09 -33.43
N ALA A 393 2.77 -1.61 -33.74
CA ALA A 393 1.57 -0.80 -34.00
C ALA A 393 1.16 0.03 -32.78
N SER A 394 1.24 -0.55 -31.58
CA SER A 394 0.93 0.15 -30.33
C SER A 394 1.92 1.30 -30.05
N ILE A 395 3.21 1.07 -30.28
CA ILE A 395 4.25 2.10 -30.15
C ILE A 395 4.04 3.22 -31.18
N MET A 396 3.73 2.89 -32.43
CA MET A 396 3.45 3.90 -33.46
C MET A 396 2.19 4.73 -33.14
N GLY A 397 1.14 4.08 -32.63
CA GLY A 397 -0.05 4.78 -32.14
C GLY A 397 0.26 5.72 -30.97
N LEU A 398 1.12 5.29 -30.05
CA LEU A 398 1.58 6.12 -28.93
C LEU A 398 2.38 7.34 -29.39
N VAL A 399 3.27 7.17 -30.38
CA VAL A 399 4.04 8.27 -30.97
C VAL A 399 3.12 9.29 -31.62
N LEU A 400 2.12 8.83 -32.38
CA LEU A 400 1.13 9.72 -32.99
C LEU A 400 0.37 10.51 -31.91
N LEU A 401 -0.08 9.84 -30.85
CA LEU A 401 -0.79 10.46 -29.73
C LEU A 401 0.09 11.49 -29.00
N LEU A 402 1.37 11.18 -28.79
CA LEU A 402 2.35 12.10 -28.21
C LEU A 402 2.51 13.34 -29.09
N MET A 403 2.75 13.16 -30.39
CA MET A 403 2.97 14.25 -31.34
C MET A 403 1.75 15.16 -31.47
N ILE A 404 0.55 14.58 -31.52
CA ILE A 404 -0.72 15.34 -31.52
C ILE A 404 -0.89 16.07 -30.19
N GLY A 405 -0.64 15.38 -29.08
CA GLY A 405 -0.77 15.92 -27.73
C GLY A 405 0.11 17.13 -27.43
N LEU A 406 1.32 17.15 -28.01
CA LEU A 406 2.27 18.26 -27.92
C LEU A 406 1.77 19.56 -28.57
N LEU A 407 0.66 19.53 -29.30
CA LEU A 407 0.03 20.70 -29.94
C LEU A 407 -1.03 21.39 -29.06
N PHE A 408 -1.41 20.79 -27.92
CA PHE A 408 -2.51 21.29 -27.07
C PHE A 408 -2.03 22.17 -25.91
N SER A 409 -2.91 22.44 -24.94
CA SER A 409 -2.62 23.27 -23.77
C SER A 409 -1.49 22.68 -22.90
N GLN A 410 -0.82 23.52 -22.11
CA GLN A 410 0.27 23.06 -21.23
C GLN A 410 -0.14 21.92 -20.29
N SER A 411 -1.38 21.90 -19.81
CA SER A 411 -1.90 20.81 -18.96
C SER A 411 -2.02 19.49 -19.75
N ALA A 412 -2.52 19.54 -20.98
CA ALA A 412 -2.58 18.37 -21.85
C ALA A 412 -1.18 17.83 -22.17
N ILE A 413 -0.21 18.72 -22.35
CA ILE A 413 1.18 18.36 -22.67
C ILE A 413 1.87 17.66 -21.50
N SER A 414 1.68 18.16 -20.28
CA SER A 414 2.18 17.48 -19.08
C SER A 414 1.60 16.08 -18.93
N LEU A 415 0.29 15.93 -19.15
CA LEU A 415 -0.37 14.63 -19.07
C LEU A 415 0.15 13.66 -20.15
N ILE A 416 0.23 14.13 -21.39
CA ILE A 416 0.58 13.30 -22.54
C ILE A 416 2.05 12.89 -22.48
N THR A 417 2.97 13.81 -22.17
CA THR A 417 4.38 13.49 -21.94
C THR A 417 4.54 12.43 -20.83
N ARG A 418 3.78 12.53 -19.74
CA ARG A 418 3.80 11.54 -18.65
C ARG A 418 3.34 10.17 -19.14
N MET A 419 2.22 10.10 -19.86
CA MET A 419 1.72 8.85 -20.44
C MET A 419 2.73 8.23 -21.42
N GLY A 420 3.37 9.05 -22.26
CA GLY A 420 4.39 8.63 -23.20
C GLY A 420 5.62 8.03 -22.52
N LEU A 421 6.14 8.70 -21.49
CA LEU A 421 7.29 8.19 -20.72
C LEU A 421 6.95 6.88 -20.01
N TYR A 422 5.78 6.77 -19.36
CA TYR A 422 5.39 5.56 -18.65
C TYR A 422 5.17 4.38 -19.60
N LEU A 423 4.41 4.58 -20.68
CA LEU A 423 4.17 3.53 -21.67
C LEU A 423 5.46 3.16 -22.40
N GLY A 424 6.30 4.15 -22.73
CA GLY A 424 7.60 3.91 -23.35
C GLY A 424 8.56 3.11 -22.46
N CYS A 425 8.68 3.47 -21.19
CA CYS A 425 9.44 2.69 -20.21
C CYS A 425 8.90 1.26 -20.10
N THR A 426 7.57 1.09 -20.17
CA THR A 426 6.93 -0.22 -20.11
C THR A 426 7.30 -1.09 -21.30
N PHE A 427 7.19 -0.58 -22.52
CA PHE A 427 7.55 -1.30 -23.73
C PHE A 427 9.05 -1.65 -23.76
N VAL A 428 9.94 -0.69 -23.45
CA VAL A 428 11.38 -0.94 -23.44
C VAL A 428 11.76 -1.99 -22.39
N LEU A 429 11.16 -1.93 -21.20
CA LEU A 429 11.42 -2.92 -20.17
C LEU A 429 10.92 -4.32 -20.57
N TYR A 430 9.74 -4.41 -21.20
CA TYR A 430 9.22 -5.66 -21.74
C TYR A 430 10.19 -6.27 -22.76
N LEU A 431 10.63 -5.50 -23.75
CA LEU A 431 11.58 -5.94 -24.78
C LEU A 431 12.92 -6.36 -24.16
N THR A 432 13.40 -5.61 -23.17
CA THR A 432 14.62 -5.93 -22.44
C THR A 432 14.50 -7.26 -21.71
N GLN A 433 13.33 -7.54 -21.13
CA GLN A 433 13.07 -8.76 -20.39
C GLN A 433 12.96 -9.98 -21.32
N GLU A 434 12.33 -9.85 -22.48
CA GLU A 434 12.36 -10.89 -23.52
C GLU A 434 13.80 -11.17 -23.98
N PHE A 435 14.58 -10.12 -24.28
CA PHE A 435 15.98 -10.27 -24.66
C PHE A 435 16.81 -10.97 -23.58
N LEU A 436 16.56 -10.66 -22.31
CA LEU A 436 17.24 -11.30 -21.19
C LEU A 436 17.00 -12.82 -21.14
N THR A 437 15.84 -13.33 -21.53
CA THR A 437 15.56 -14.79 -21.46
C THR A 437 16.51 -15.65 -22.31
N VAL A 438 17.13 -15.07 -23.34
CA VAL A 438 17.98 -15.78 -24.31
C VAL A 438 19.48 -15.49 -24.08
N ASN A 439 19.82 -14.59 -23.14
CA ASN A 439 21.18 -14.07 -22.98
C ASN A 439 21.90 -14.57 -21.73
N THR A 440 23.21 -14.30 -21.68
CA THR A 440 24.09 -14.80 -20.62
C THR A 440 23.83 -14.14 -19.26
N VAL A 441 24.16 -14.86 -18.17
CA VAL A 441 24.05 -14.41 -16.77
C VAL A 441 24.67 -13.02 -16.54
N ASN A 442 25.75 -12.68 -17.26
CA ASN A 442 26.42 -11.39 -17.14
C ASN A 442 25.50 -10.21 -17.49
N VAL A 443 24.65 -10.35 -18.53
CA VAL A 443 23.73 -9.28 -18.95
C VAL A 443 22.63 -9.07 -17.89
N HIS A 444 22.14 -10.15 -17.27
CA HIS A 444 21.20 -10.06 -16.15
C HIS A 444 21.77 -9.29 -14.96
N VAL A 445 23.03 -9.57 -14.60
CA VAL A 445 23.72 -8.87 -13.51
C VAL A 445 23.90 -7.40 -13.85
N MET A 446 24.34 -7.06 -15.06
CA MET A 446 24.51 -5.67 -15.50
C MET A 446 23.21 -4.86 -15.40
N ILE A 447 22.10 -5.40 -15.90
CA ILE A 447 20.79 -4.72 -15.83
C ILE A 447 20.33 -4.58 -14.37
N SER A 448 20.55 -5.60 -13.54
CA SER A 448 20.17 -5.53 -12.11
C SER A 448 21.00 -4.48 -11.35
N VAL A 449 22.30 -4.38 -11.62
CA VAL A 449 23.18 -3.33 -11.08
C VAL A 449 22.73 -1.95 -11.55
N PHE A 450 22.37 -1.79 -12.82
CA PHE A 450 21.83 -0.53 -13.35
C PHE A 450 20.59 -0.05 -12.59
N PHE A 451 19.62 -0.94 -12.35
CA PHE A 451 18.44 -0.61 -11.56
C PHE A 451 18.76 -0.32 -10.08
N GLY A 452 19.71 -1.05 -9.50
CA GLY A 452 20.21 -0.76 -8.15
C GLY A 452 20.82 0.65 -8.05
N LEU A 453 21.62 1.06 -9.04
CA LEU A 453 22.17 2.41 -9.12
C LEU A 453 21.09 3.48 -9.31
N LEU A 454 20.06 3.22 -10.14
CA LEU A 454 18.91 4.12 -10.28
C LEU A 454 18.18 4.35 -8.95
N VAL A 455 17.97 3.30 -8.14
CA VAL A 455 17.35 3.43 -6.81
C VAL A 455 18.20 4.31 -5.91
N VAL A 456 19.52 4.09 -5.86
CA VAL A 456 20.43 4.92 -5.05
C VAL A 456 20.38 6.38 -5.50
N LEU A 457 20.44 6.64 -6.80
CA LEU A 457 20.34 7.98 -7.37
C LEU A 457 19.00 8.63 -7.05
N LEU A 458 17.90 7.88 -7.12
CA LEU A 458 16.56 8.34 -6.82
C LEU A 458 16.42 8.75 -5.35
N LEU A 459 16.88 7.89 -4.44
CA LEU A 459 16.88 8.16 -3.00
C LEU A 459 17.76 9.38 -2.67
N LEU A 460 18.93 9.51 -3.30
CA LEU A 460 19.80 10.68 -3.15
C LEU A 460 19.15 11.96 -3.70
N ALA A 461 18.55 11.91 -4.90
CA ALA A 461 17.87 13.06 -5.50
C ALA A 461 16.73 13.56 -4.61
N ILE A 462 15.93 12.64 -4.05
CA ILE A 462 14.87 12.94 -3.09
C ILE A 462 15.46 13.53 -1.80
N HIS A 463 16.51 12.93 -1.25
CA HIS A 463 17.06 13.34 0.04
C HIS A 463 17.82 14.68 -0.02
N LEU A 464 18.40 15.01 -1.17
CA LEU A 464 19.23 16.20 -1.38
C LEU A 464 18.47 17.38 -1.98
N ASP A 465 17.16 17.28 -2.17
CA ASP A 465 16.37 18.41 -2.67
C ASP A 465 16.30 19.55 -1.64
N GLU A 466 16.92 20.68 -2.00
CA GLU A 466 16.95 21.89 -1.18
C GLU A 466 15.70 22.75 -1.37
N THR A 467 15.07 22.66 -2.55
CA THR A 467 13.92 23.49 -2.93
C THR A 467 12.62 23.01 -2.28
N LYS A 468 12.62 21.78 -1.73
CA LYS A 468 11.43 21.06 -1.27
C LYS A 468 10.34 21.00 -2.35
N GLN A 469 10.72 21.08 -3.62
CA GLN A 469 9.81 20.82 -4.73
C GLN A 469 9.35 19.35 -4.69
N PHE A 470 10.20 18.46 -4.18
CA PHE A 470 9.87 17.05 -3.94
C PHE A 470 9.26 16.83 -2.55
N LEU A 471 7.96 17.04 -2.45
CA LEU A 471 7.17 16.50 -1.33
C LEU A 471 6.85 15.05 -1.64
N VAL A 472 7.69 14.14 -1.16
CA VAL A 472 7.42 12.70 -1.29
C VAL A 472 6.19 12.35 -0.47
N ASN A 473 5.18 11.86 -1.18
CA ASN A 473 3.90 11.49 -0.60
C ASN A 473 4.01 10.09 0.02
N PRO A 474 3.28 9.76 1.11
CA PRO A 474 3.22 8.40 1.66
C PRO A 474 2.96 7.29 0.63
N MET A 475 2.18 7.58 -0.41
CA MET A 475 1.99 6.68 -1.56
C MET A 475 3.29 6.42 -2.33
N ASP A 476 4.16 7.41 -2.45
CA ASP A 476 5.44 7.27 -3.13
C ASP A 476 6.37 6.36 -2.35
N TYR A 477 6.41 6.51 -1.03
CA TYR A 477 7.11 5.59 -0.15
C TYR A 477 6.52 4.17 -0.21
N LEU A 478 5.19 4.04 -0.27
CA LEU A 478 4.52 2.75 -0.42
C LEU A 478 4.92 2.06 -1.72
N LEU A 479 4.96 2.79 -2.82
CA LEU A 479 5.36 2.25 -4.13
C LEU A 479 6.86 1.92 -4.16
N LEU A 480 7.73 2.78 -3.64
CA LEU A 480 9.17 2.49 -3.51
C LEU A 480 9.42 1.25 -2.66
N PHE A 481 8.69 1.13 -1.55
CA PHE A 481 8.74 -0.06 -0.71
C PHE A 481 8.29 -1.30 -1.48
N LEU A 482 7.18 -1.21 -2.22
CA LEU A 482 6.68 -2.30 -3.04
C LEU A 482 7.72 -2.72 -4.09
N ALA A 483 8.41 -1.77 -4.71
CA ALA A 483 9.50 -2.04 -5.64
C ALA A 483 10.69 -2.78 -4.99
N VAL A 484 10.96 -2.53 -3.71
CA VAL A 484 12.00 -3.26 -2.98
C VAL A 484 11.54 -4.66 -2.60
N VAL A 485 10.28 -4.84 -2.19
CA VAL A 485 9.79 -6.13 -1.66
C VAL A 485 9.36 -7.12 -2.73
N ILE A 486 8.70 -6.67 -3.78
CA ILE A 486 8.20 -7.57 -4.83
C ILE A 486 9.31 -8.51 -5.38
N PRO A 487 10.55 -8.07 -5.63
CA PRO A 487 11.63 -8.95 -6.12
C PRO A 487 12.03 -10.08 -5.17
N PHE A 488 11.75 -9.94 -3.86
CA PHE A 488 12.04 -10.98 -2.87
C PHE A 488 10.88 -11.95 -2.66
N LEU A 489 9.73 -11.71 -3.30
CA LEU A 489 8.64 -12.68 -3.35
C LEU A 489 9.01 -13.80 -4.34
N PRO A 490 8.84 -15.09 -3.98
CA PRO A 490 9.10 -16.21 -4.90
C PRO A 490 8.45 -16.03 -6.29
N ASP A 491 9.16 -16.52 -7.30
CA ASP A 491 8.98 -16.11 -8.70
C ASP A 491 7.55 -16.29 -9.22
N ILE A 492 6.92 -15.16 -9.57
CA ILE A 492 5.73 -15.16 -10.42
C ILE A 492 6.23 -15.19 -11.86
N LEU A 493 6.35 -16.39 -12.43
CA LEU A 493 6.80 -16.58 -13.81
C LEU A 493 5.61 -16.58 -14.77
N MET A 494 5.61 -15.70 -15.78
CA MET A 494 4.79 -15.85 -16.99
C MET A 494 5.71 -16.03 -18.18
N GLY A 495 5.67 -17.19 -18.84
CA GLY A 495 6.47 -17.44 -20.04
C GLY A 495 7.98 -17.28 -19.84
N GLY A 496 8.50 -17.58 -18.64
CA GLY A 496 9.92 -17.40 -18.28
C GLY A 496 10.28 -15.99 -17.77
N ILE A 497 9.33 -15.04 -17.80
CA ILE A 497 9.52 -13.69 -17.27
C ILE A 497 9.14 -13.64 -15.79
N ASN A 498 10.07 -13.19 -14.95
CA ASN A 498 9.78 -12.86 -13.55
C ASN A 498 9.00 -11.53 -13.49
N LEU A 499 7.68 -11.65 -13.35
CA LEU A 499 6.76 -10.50 -13.28
C LEU A 499 7.03 -9.62 -12.06
N GLY A 500 7.46 -10.21 -10.94
CA GLY A 500 7.79 -9.44 -9.75
C GLY A 500 8.94 -8.48 -10.00
N LEU A 501 10.05 -9.01 -10.54
CA LEU A 501 11.21 -8.20 -10.88
C LEU A 501 10.89 -7.14 -11.95
N LEU A 502 10.04 -7.47 -12.93
CA LEU A 502 9.57 -6.52 -13.94
C LEU A 502 8.75 -5.37 -13.31
N LEU A 503 7.79 -5.68 -12.44
CA LEU A 503 6.97 -4.68 -11.76
C LEU A 503 7.82 -3.75 -10.88
N ALA A 504 8.78 -4.30 -10.13
CA ALA A 504 9.70 -3.50 -9.33
C ALA A 504 10.50 -2.50 -10.18
N ARG A 505 11.04 -2.96 -11.31
CA ARG A 505 11.76 -2.13 -12.28
C ARG A 505 10.86 -1.05 -12.90
N LEU A 506 9.60 -1.36 -13.23
CA LEU A 506 8.63 -0.37 -13.71
C LEU A 506 8.37 0.72 -12.67
N ILE A 507 8.14 0.34 -11.41
CA ILE A 507 7.90 1.31 -10.34
C ILE A 507 9.09 2.26 -10.23
N ILE A 508 10.32 1.72 -10.21
CA ILE A 508 11.54 2.54 -10.17
C ILE A 508 11.60 3.52 -11.35
N LEU A 509 11.37 3.05 -12.58
CA LEU A 509 11.37 3.92 -13.77
C LEU A 509 10.30 5.01 -13.69
N PHE A 510 9.08 4.68 -13.27
CA PHE A 510 8.00 5.65 -13.16
C PHE A 510 8.31 6.72 -12.10
N PHE A 511 8.93 6.33 -10.98
CA PHE A 511 9.43 7.29 -9.99
C PHE A 511 10.51 8.19 -10.55
N CYS A 512 11.50 7.63 -11.25
CA CYS A 512 12.53 8.43 -11.90
C CYS A 512 11.92 9.41 -12.90
N CYS A 513 10.96 8.96 -13.73
CA CYS A 513 10.24 9.84 -14.65
C CYS A 513 9.48 10.96 -13.94
N GLU A 514 8.77 10.66 -12.84
CA GLU A 514 8.04 11.68 -12.09
C GLU A 514 8.99 12.71 -11.46
N VAL A 515 10.11 12.24 -10.90
CA VAL A 515 11.13 13.13 -10.35
C VAL A 515 11.71 14.03 -11.44
N LEU A 516 11.98 13.50 -12.63
CA LEU A 516 12.47 14.28 -13.76
C LEU A 516 11.45 15.30 -14.27
N LEU A 517 10.18 14.92 -14.39
CA LEU A 517 9.12 15.83 -14.86
C LEU A 517 8.87 16.98 -13.89
N GLN A 518 9.04 16.76 -12.58
CA GLN A 518 8.93 17.80 -11.57
C GLN A 518 10.20 18.68 -11.53
N ALA A 519 11.40 18.09 -11.55
CA ALA A 519 12.67 18.84 -11.59
C ALA A 519 12.78 19.75 -12.82
N PHE A 520 12.24 19.31 -13.94
CA PHE A 520 12.32 19.99 -15.23
C PHE A 520 10.93 20.35 -15.76
N ALA A 521 10.04 20.83 -14.88
CA ALA A 521 8.68 21.24 -15.23
C ALA A 521 8.64 22.24 -16.39
N ASP A 522 9.60 23.18 -16.45
CA ASP A 522 9.72 24.17 -17.53
C ASP A 522 10.14 23.56 -18.87
N LYS A 523 10.70 22.35 -18.87
CA LYS A 523 11.21 21.65 -20.06
C LYS A 523 10.38 20.42 -20.43
N VAL A 524 9.17 20.27 -19.88
CA VAL A 524 8.28 19.12 -20.16
C VAL A 524 8.06 18.88 -21.67
N TYR A 525 8.02 19.95 -22.47
CA TYR A 525 7.96 19.85 -23.94
C TYR A 525 9.16 19.10 -24.52
N GLN A 526 10.38 19.40 -24.08
CA GLN A 526 11.61 18.76 -24.55
C GLN A 526 11.63 17.27 -24.19
N PHE A 527 11.17 16.93 -22.98
CA PHE A 527 10.99 15.54 -22.55
C PHE A 527 9.99 14.79 -23.41
N GLY A 528 8.87 15.43 -23.77
CA GLY A 528 7.86 14.87 -24.65
C GLY A 528 8.40 14.55 -26.04
N TYR A 529 9.08 15.51 -26.67
CA TYR A 529 9.72 15.30 -27.98
C TYR A 529 10.80 14.21 -27.94
N LEU A 530 11.66 14.21 -26.92
CA LEU A 530 12.72 13.21 -26.79
C LEU A 530 12.14 11.81 -26.60
N SER A 531 11.11 11.66 -25.75
CA SER A 531 10.40 10.39 -25.58
C SER A 531 9.74 9.92 -26.88
N ALA A 532 9.09 10.83 -27.61
CA ALA A 532 8.44 10.51 -28.88
C ALA A 532 9.44 10.05 -29.95
N LEU A 533 10.61 10.72 -30.05
CA LEU A 533 11.67 10.34 -30.98
C LEU A 533 12.25 8.95 -30.67
N ILE A 534 12.47 8.64 -29.40
CA ILE A 534 12.99 7.32 -29.00
C ILE A 534 11.96 6.23 -29.32
N LEU A 535 10.69 6.47 -28.99
CA LEU A 535 9.60 5.53 -29.31
C LEU A 535 9.42 5.34 -30.81
N LEU A 536 9.55 6.42 -31.59
CA LEU A 536 9.52 6.35 -33.05
C LEU A 536 10.66 5.49 -33.60
N GLY A 537 11.87 5.63 -33.06
CA GLY A 537 13.00 4.77 -33.43
C GLY A 537 12.73 3.28 -33.17
N ILE A 538 12.16 2.95 -32.00
CA ILE A 538 11.82 1.57 -31.63
C ILE A 538 10.72 1.04 -32.57
N GLY A 539 9.69 1.85 -32.82
CA GLY A 539 8.62 1.49 -33.74
C GLY A 539 9.14 1.26 -35.16
N LEU A 540 10.05 2.09 -35.66
CA LEU A 540 10.58 1.94 -37.02
C LEU A 540 11.41 0.66 -37.16
N GLN A 541 12.19 0.30 -36.15
CA GLN A 541 12.91 -0.97 -36.13
C GLN A 541 11.98 -2.18 -36.10
N GLY A 542 10.80 -2.07 -35.49
CA GLY A 542 9.80 -3.13 -35.52
C GLY A 542 9.06 -3.28 -36.86
N LEU A 543 9.23 -2.34 -37.79
CA LEU A 543 8.66 -2.40 -39.15
C LEU A 543 9.66 -2.88 -40.20
N LEU A 544 10.96 -2.80 -39.90
CA LEU A 544 12.07 -3.30 -40.72
C LEU A 544 12.29 -4.78 -40.42
#